data_AF-A0A093XVF0-F1
#
_entry.id   AF-A0A093XVF0-F1
#
_cell.length_a   1.000
_cell.length_b   1.000
_cell.length_c   1.000
_cell.angle_alpha   90.00
_cell.angle_beta   90.00
_cell.angle_gamma   90.00
#
_symmetry.space_group_name_H-M   'P 1'
#
loop_
_entity.id
_entity.type
_entity.pdbx_description
1 polymer ?
#
loop_
_entity_poly.entity_id
_entity_poly.type
_entity_poly.pdbx_seq_one_letter_code
_entity_poly.pdbx_strand_id
1 'polypeptide(L)'
;PHTLRQRLAATVLVISSTSRHLALSDFIRLSPRGSHIEGWTSGIQRVIPGRDPTTLARQSHYFVLFSTAAAAQAYKDNIARLHHLSRKWTPTCATSRMAPVPGVLVDGEDVAALVSAFTIVPNSQRLLFSKVVKKPYRPAVARMIETGGYHPLITPEAGKQGENLVLVGLDRGKMNAFELGLAIGLDGKERNLQWRLEGGEEDIVLLGSKSDPKVAQGEQEEDEEEGWDTEGGERQWEKKKGKGLRGPPRFIVKFKDSAEARRFVRAWHSRILEGESLERLAKAGVGEQAQVSAEVLW
;
A
#
# COMPACT_ATOMS: atom_id res chain seq x y z
N PRO A 1 0.58 7.41 22.89
CA PRO A 1 -0.17 8.69 23.03
C PRO A 1 0.51 9.90 22.32
N HIS A 2 1.82 10.10 22.47
CA HIS A 2 2.53 11.24 21.87
C HIS A 2 2.60 11.17 20.33
N THR A 3 2.78 9.97 19.78
CA THR A 3 2.80 9.70 18.33
C THR A 3 1.43 9.92 17.67
N LEU A 4 0.33 9.58 18.37
CA LEU A 4 -1.03 9.76 17.86
C LEU A 4 -1.41 11.25 17.77
N ARG A 5 -1.05 12.06 18.77
CA ARG A 5 -1.24 13.52 18.71
C ARG A 5 -0.46 14.16 17.56
N GLN A 6 0.76 13.69 17.30
CA GLN A 6 1.56 14.16 16.15
C GLN A 6 0.94 13.78 14.80
N ARG A 7 0.41 12.55 14.67
CA ARG A 7 -0.30 12.11 13.45
C ARG A 7 -1.57 12.90 13.19
N LEU A 8 -2.37 13.16 14.23
CA LEU A 8 -3.59 13.96 14.12
C LEU A 8 -3.29 15.42 13.78
N ALA A 9 -2.14 15.95 14.17
CA ALA A 9 -1.69 17.29 13.81
C ALA A 9 -1.10 17.39 12.38
N ALA A 10 -0.81 16.24 11.75
CA ALA A 10 -0.13 16.19 10.46
C ALA A 10 -0.94 16.86 9.34
N THR A 11 -0.22 17.38 8.35
CA THR A 11 -0.79 17.82 7.07
C THR A 11 -0.58 16.73 6.02
N VAL A 12 -1.60 16.42 5.22
CA VAL A 12 -1.56 15.31 4.27
C VAL A 12 -1.42 15.83 2.86
N LEU A 13 -0.43 15.35 2.13
CA LEU A 13 -0.30 15.52 0.69
C LEU A 13 -0.68 14.21 0.00
N VAL A 14 -1.61 14.28 -0.95
CA VAL A 14 -1.96 13.11 -1.77
C VAL A 14 -1.36 13.28 -3.16
N ILE A 15 -0.53 12.30 -3.52
CA ILE A 15 0.14 12.22 -4.82
C ILE A 15 -0.50 11.09 -5.61
N SER A 16 -1.00 11.38 -6.80
CA SER A 16 -1.72 10.44 -7.66
C SER A 16 -0.93 10.16 -8.95
N SER A 17 -1.34 9.12 -9.69
CA SER A 17 -0.66 8.68 -10.92
C SER A 17 0.79 8.28 -10.70
N THR A 18 1.08 7.71 -9.52
CA THR A 18 2.41 7.23 -9.14
C THR A 18 2.53 5.73 -9.37
N SER A 19 3.77 5.23 -9.44
CA SER A 19 4.00 3.78 -9.42
C SER A 19 3.44 3.13 -8.16
N ARG A 20 2.84 1.93 -8.28
CA ARG A 20 2.30 1.17 -7.14
C ARG A 20 3.38 0.58 -6.24
N HIS A 21 4.65 0.60 -6.66
CA HIS A 21 5.75 -0.08 -5.98
C HIS A 21 6.79 0.89 -5.40
N LEU A 22 6.39 2.12 -5.11
CA LEU A 22 7.30 3.09 -4.50
C LEU A 22 7.60 2.69 -3.05
N ALA A 23 8.87 2.82 -2.68
CA ALA A 23 9.38 2.65 -1.34
C ALA A 23 9.49 4.01 -0.63
N LEU A 24 9.56 4.01 0.70
CA LEU A 24 9.75 5.22 1.50
C LEU A 24 10.99 6.03 1.06
N SER A 25 12.08 5.33 0.71
CA SER A 25 13.30 5.91 0.17
C SER A 25 13.07 6.75 -1.08
N ASP A 26 12.05 6.42 -1.89
CA ASP A 26 11.69 7.15 -3.11
C ASP A 26 11.13 8.53 -2.82
N PHE A 27 10.44 8.68 -1.70
CA PHE A 27 9.93 9.98 -1.24
C PHE A 27 11.03 10.77 -0.54
N ILE A 28 11.80 10.11 0.32
CA ILE A 28 12.85 10.77 1.11
C ILE A 28 13.91 11.41 0.19
N ARG A 29 14.39 10.69 -0.85
CA ARG A 29 15.45 11.20 -1.73
C ARG A 29 15.08 12.44 -2.55
N LEU A 30 13.79 12.76 -2.65
CA LEU A 30 13.28 13.91 -3.39
C LEU A 30 13.09 15.14 -2.50
N SER A 31 13.53 15.05 -1.25
CA SER A 31 13.60 16.20 -0.35
C SER A 31 14.65 17.21 -0.85
N PRO A 32 14.45 18.52 -0.69
CA PRO A 32 15.43 19.53 -1.06
C PRO A 32 16.81 19.24 -0.42
N ARG A 33 17.88 19.29 -1.22
CA ARG A 33 19.26 19.10 -0.71
C ARG A 33 19.56 20.17 0.36
N GLY A 34 20.22 19.77 1.46
CA GLY A 34 20.45 20.63 2.63
C GLY A 34 19.40 20.54 3.74
N SER A 35 18.25 19.91 3.48
CA SER A 35 17.27 19.55 4.52
C SER A 35 17.45 18.11 5.07
N HIS A 36 18.52 17.45 4.65
CA HIS A 36 18.93 16.10 5.03
C HIS A 36 20.07 16.18 6.06
N ILE A 37 19.75 16.57 7.29
CA ILE A 37 20.60 16.19 8.43
C ILE A 37 20.30 14.71 8.67
N GLU A 38 21.31 13.85 8.81
CA GLU A 38 21.12 12.44 9.16
C GLU A 38 20.15 12.33 10.35
N GLY A 39 18.90 11.92 10.08
CA GLY A 39 17.82 11.80 11.07
C GLY A 39 16.61 12.73 10.90
N TRP A 40 16.63 13.75 10.04
CA TRP A 40 15.47 14.66 9.81
C TRP A 40 15.01 14.65 8.34
N THR A 41 13.96 13.88 8.06
CA THR A 41 13.36 13.70 6.74
C THR A 41 12.46 14.88 6.35
N SER A 42 12.99 16.08 6.04
CA SER A 42 12.24 17.19 5.38
C SER A 42 10.82 17.52 5.88
N GLY A 43 10.48 17.13 7.11
CA GLY A 43 9.11 17.19 7.65
C GLY A 43 8.17 16.02 7.29
N ILE A 44 8.58 15.05 6.45
CA ILE A 44 7.83 13.80 6.20
C ILE A 44 7.83 12.96 7.49
N GLN A 45 6.64 12.73 8.04
CA GLN A 45 6.42 11.85 9.18
C GLN A 45 6.14 10.41 8.74
N ARG A 46 5.41 10.25 7.62
CA ARG A 46 4.97 8.93 7.15
C ARG A 46 4.57 8.98 5.68
N VAL A 47 4.69 7.84 5.01
CA VAL A 47 4.12 7.59 3.69
C VAL A 47 3.21 6.37 3.80
N ILE A 48 1.95 6.51 3.39
CA ILE A 48 0.96 5.44 3.39
C ILE A 48 0.52 5.20 1.95
N PRO A 49 0.72 4.00 1.37
CA PRO A 49 0.23 3.68 0.03
C PRO A 49 -1.30 3.66 0.02
N GLY A 50 -1.91 4.26 -1.01
CA GLY A 50 -3.32 4.10 -1.29
C GLY A 50 -3.65 2.63 -1.51
N ARG A 51 -4.69 2.11 -0.87
CA ARG A 51 -5.16 0.74 -1.05
C ARG A 51 -6.66 0.70 -1.25
N ASP A 52 -7.08 -0.29 -2.03
CA ASP A 52 -8.48 -0.65 -2.16
C ASP A 52 -9.00 -1.22 -0.82
N PRO A 53 -10.14 -0.75 -0.30
CA PRO A 53 -10.62 -1.11 1.03
C PRO A 53 -11.05 -2.56 1.16
N THR A 54 -11.36 -3.24 0.05
CA THR A 54 -11.86 -4.63 0.05
C THR A 54 -10.76 -5.65 -0.23
N THR A 55 -9.93 -5.38 -1.23
CA THR A 55 -8.86 -6.27 -1.68
C THR A 55 -7.53 -5.96 -1.01
N LEU A 56 -7.39 -4.79 -0.39
CA LEU A 56 -6.12 -4.18 0.01
C LEU A 56 -5.12 -4.03 -1.13
N ALA A 57 -5.53 -4.12 -2.40
CA ALA A 57 -4.60 -3.92 -3.52
C ALA A 57 -4.01 -2.51 -3.46
N ARG A 58 -2.69 -2.37 -3.66
CA ARG A 58 -2.07 -1.05 -3.83
C ARG A 58 -2.67 -0.32 -5.03
N GLN A 59 -3.02 0.93 -4.83
CA GLN A 59 -3.49 1.86 -5.85
C GLN A 59 -2.36 2.79 -6.29
N SER A 60 -2.58 3.55 -7.36
CA SER A 60 -1.60 4.46 -7.96
C SER A 60 -1.53 5.83 -7.25
N HIS A 61 -1.74 5.86 -5.93
CA HIS A 61 -1.64 7.08 -5.14
C HIS A 61 -1.05 6.80 -3.75
N TYR A 62 -0.49 7.84 -3.11
CA TYR A 62 0.07 7.77 -1.76
C TYR A 62 -0.36 8.97 -0.93
N PHE A 63 -0.53 8.73 0.36
CA PHE A 63 -0.72 9.75 1.39
C PHE A 63 0.63 10.01 2.07
N VAL A 64 1.18 11.20 1.87
CA VAL A 64 2.41 11.64 2.53
C VAL A 64 2.05 12.59 3.66
N LEU A 65 2.34 12.18 4.88
CA LEU A 65 2.04 12.93 6.10
C LEU A 65 3.25 13.81 6.45
N PHE A 66 2.99 15.10 6.67
CA PHE A 66 3.97 16.10 7.04
C PHE A 66 3.69 16.67 8.42
N SER A 67 4.74 17.08 9.12
CA SER A 67 4.62 17.77 10.41
C SER A 67 3.95 19.14 10.30
N THR A 68 4.13 19.84 9.17
CA THR A 68 3.60 21.19 8.95
C THR A 68 3.06 21.35 7.52
N ALA A 69 2.13 22.29 7.35
CA ALA A 69 1.60 22.63 6.04
C ALA A 69 2.65 23.27 5.13
N ALA A 70 3.59 24.04 5.70
CA ALA A 70 4.70 24.64 4.96
C ALA A 70 5.62 23.56 4.37
N ALA A 71 5.95 22.52 5.14
CA ALA A 71 6.75 21.40 4.64
C ALA A 71 6.04 20.64 3.51
N ALA A 72 4.73 20.37 3.67
CA ALA A 72 3.94 19.71 2.62
C ALA A 72 3.91 20.53 1.32
N GLN A 73 3.78 21.85 1.43
CA GLN A 73 3.77 22.77 0.28
C GLN A 73 5.14 22.84 -0.40
N ALA A 74 6.23 23.02 0.37
CA ALA A 74 7.58 23.03 -0.17
C ALA A 74 7.94 21.71 -0.88
N TYR A 75 7.54 20.57 -0.31
CA TYR A 75 7.75 19.26 -0.92
C TYR A 75 6.96 19.10 -2.23
N LYS A 76 5.70 19.53 -2.25
CA LYS A 76 4.86 19.53 -3.47
C LYS A 76 5.52 20.37 -4.57
N ASP A 77 5.97 21.58 -4.24
CA ASP A 77 6.59 22.49 -5.20
C ASP A 77 7.92 21.92 -5.73
N ASN A 78 8.71 21.27 -4.87
CA ASN A 78 9.95 20.59 -5.29
C ASN A 78 9.68 19.41 -6.24
N ILE A 79 8.68 18.55 -5.96
CA ILE A 79 8.32 17.46 -6.88
C ILE A 79 7.86 18.03 -8.23
N ALA A 80 7.06 19.10 -8.24
CA ALA A 80 6.62 19.74 -9.48
C ALA A 80 7.81 20.25 -10.30
N ARG A 81 8.79 20.88 -9.64
CA ARG A 81 10.04 21.34 -10.23
C ARG A 81 10.86 20.19 -10.81
N LEU A 82 11.08 19.13 -10.03
CA LEU A 82 11.85 17.96 -10.46
C LEU A 82 11.18 17.22 -11.63
N HIS A 83 9.85 17.09 -11.61
CA HIS A 83 9.11 16.51 -12.74
C HIS A 83 9.26 17.37 -14.00
N HIS A 84 9.12 18.69 -13.90
CA HIS A 84 9.34 19.59 -15.02
C HIS A 84 10.77 19.46 -15.58
N LEU A 85 11.79 19.43 -14.72
CA LEU A 85 13.18 19.21 -15.12
C LEU A 85 13.35 17.85 -15.82
N SER A 86 12.77 16.77 -15.27
CA SER A 86 12.85 15.44 -15.87
C SER A 86 12.26 15.41 -17.29
N ARG A 87 11.15 16.10 -17.53
CA ARG A 87 10.53 16.16 -18.87
C ARG A 87 11.32 16.99 -19.86
N LYS A 88 12.00 18.03 -19.37
CA LYS A 88 12.83 18.92 -20.19
C LYS A 88 14.13 18.23 -20.65
N TRP A 89 14.68 17.35 -19.82
CA TRP A 89 16.03 16.80 -19.97
C TRP A 89 16.08 15.28 -20.25
N THR A 90 14.95 14.58 -20.36
CA THR A 90 14.96 13.15 -20.76
C THR A 90 14.64 12.97 -22.25
N PRO A 91 15.52 12.33 -23.05
CA PRO A 91 15.33 12.19 -24.50
C PRO A 91 14.10 11.38 -24.93
N THR A 92 13.49 10.58 -24.04
CA THR A 92 12.23 9.86 -24.32
C THR A 92 10.97 10.73 -24.24
N CYS A 93 11.08 11.98 -23.81
CA CYS A 93 9.99 12.95 -23.90
C CYS A 93 10.10 13.75 -25.20
N ALA A 94 9.00 13.83 -25.95
CA ALA A 94 8.90 14.59 -27.22
C ALA A 94 9.28 16.08 -27.13
N THR A 95 9.44 16.61 -25.91
CA THR A 95 9.83 18.00 -25.60
C THR A 95 11.32 18.20 -25.29
N SER A 96 12.11 17.12 -25.15
CA SER A 96 13.53 17.21 -24.78
C SER A 96 14.43 17.33 -26.01
N ARG A 97 15.45 18.21 -25.94
CA ARG A 97 16.40 18.43 -27.04
C ARG A 97 17.74 17.71 -26.86
N MET A 98 18.19 17.41 -25.64
CA MET A 98 19.47 16.73 -25.36
C MET A 98 19.47 16.10 -23.94
N ALA A 99 20.15 14.97 -23.74
CA ALA A 99 20.39 14.42 -22.41
C ALA A 99 21.42 15.29 -21.65
N PRO A 100 21.21 15.60 -20.35
CA PRO A 100 22.17 16.37 -19.57
C PRO A 100 23.47 15.56 -19.42
N VAL A 101 24.60 16.19 -19.72
CA VAL A 101 25.92 15.56 -19.59
C VAL A 101 26.19 15.36 -18.10
N PRO A 102 26.49 14.13 -17.63
CA PRO A 102 26.83 13.88 -16.23
C PRO A 102 27.96 14.79 -15.75
N GLY A 103 27.79 15.41 -14.58
CA GLY A 103 28.80 16.30 -13.97
C GLY A 103 28.73 17.77 -14.38
N VAL A 104 27.86 18.15 -15.32
CA VAL A 104 27.59 19.57 -15.61
C VAL A 104 26.55 20.11 -14.65
N LEU A 105 26.92 21.18 -13.93
CA LEU A 105 26.01 21.92 -13.08
C LEU A 105 25.23 22.95 -13.91
N VAL A 106 23.89 22.91 -13.83
CA VAL A 106 23.01 23.97 -14.34
C VAL A 106 22.48 24.71 -13.12
N ASP A 107 22.71 26.02 -13.06
CA ASP A 107 22.34 26.85 -11.90
C ASP A 107 22.90 26.33 -10.55
N GLY A 108 24.08 25.69 -10.59
CA GLY A 108 24.72 25.09 -9.41
C GLY A 108 24.18 23.70 -9.01
N GLU A 109 23.22 23.15 -9.76
CA GLU A 109 22.66 21.82 -9.51
C GLU A 109 23.10 20.81 -10.59
N ASP A 110 23.45 19.59 -10.18
CA ASP A 110 23.66 18.47 -11.10
C ASP A 110 22.31 17.94 -11.59
N VAL A 111 21.89 18.43 -12.76
CA VAL A 111 20.59 18.08 -13.37
C VAL A 111 20.54 16.59 -13.74
N ALA A 112 21.64 16.00 -14.17
CA ALA A 112 21.67 14.57 -14.52
C ALA A 112 21.40 13.70 -13.28
N ALA A 113 21.99 14.05 -12.14
CA ALA A 113 21.70 13.39 -10.87
C ALA A 113 20.25 13.61 -10.39
N LEU A 114 19.68 14.80 -10.58
CA LEU A 114 18.29 15.07 -10.18
C LEU A 114 17.27 14.33 -11.03
N VAL A 115 17.48 14.30 -12.35
CA VAL A 115 16.59 13.61 -13.30
C VAL A 115 16.62 12.10 -13.09
N SER A 116 17.81 11.53 -12.86
CA SER A 116 17.95 10.10 -12.57
C SER A 116 17.37 9.70 -11.20
N ALA A 117 17.42 10.59 -10.20
CA ALA A 117 16.84 10.34 -8.89
C ALA A 117 15.31 10.40 -8.86
N PHE A 118 14.67 11.07 -9.84
CA PHE A 118 13.23 11.27 -9.87
C PHE A 118 12.47 10.02 -10.36
N THR A 119 11.74 9.36 -9.44
CA THR A 119 11.06 8.09 -9.75
C THR A 119 9.56 8.06 -9.40
N ILE A 120 9.00 9.13 -8.81
CA ILE A 120 7.62 9.09 -8.30
C ILE A 120 6.61 8.93 -9.46
N VAL A 121 6.80 9.68 -10.54
CA VAL A 121 5.94 9.64 -11.74
C VAL A 121 6.82 9.49 -12.98
N PRO A 122 6.49 8.60 -13.93
CA PRO A 122 7.17 8.55 -15.22
C PRO A 122 7.15 9.91 -15.93
N ASN A 123 8.23 10.27 -16.62
CA ASN A 123 8.34 11.53 -17.35
C ASN A 123 7.28 11.69 -18.47
N SER A 124 6.82 10.58 -19.05
CA SER A 124 5.76 10.52 -20.06
C SER A 124 4.38 10.87 -19.48
N GLN A 125 4.20 10.71 -18.17
CA GLN A 125 2.93 10.93 -17.50
C GLN A 125 2.87 12.34 -16.90
N ARG A 126 1.65 12.87 -16.82
CA ARG A 126 1.39 14.13 -16.13
C ARG A 126 1.41 13.86 -14.62
N LEU A 127 2.20 14.66 -13.89
CA LEU A 127 2.18 14.67 -12.44
C LEU A 127 0.85 15.25 -11.96
N LEU A 128 0.07 14.43 -11.26
CA LEU A 128 -1.20 14.84 -10.66
C LEU A 128 -1.06 14.88 -9.15
N PHE A 129 -1.10 16.09 -8.58
CA PHE A 129 -1.32 16.26 -7.15
C PHE A 129 -2.81 16.41 -6.91
N SER A 130 -3.39 15.54 -6.09
CA SER A 130 -4.83 15.61 -5.89
C SER A 130 -5.22 16.78 -4.98
N LYS A 131 -4.39 17.13 -3.98
CA LYS A 131 -4.34 18.41 -3.21
C LYS A 131 -3.47 18.22 -1.94
N VAL A 132 -3.00 19.32 -1.34
CA VAL A 132 -2.67 19.33 0.09
C VAL A 132 -4.01 19.32 0.83
N VAL A 133 -4.33 18.21 1.47
CA VAL A 133 -5.60 18.01 2.16
C VAL A 133 -5.52 18.75 3.50
N LYS A 134 -6.30 19.84 3.58
CA LYS A 134 -6.50 20.58 4.82
C LYS A 134 -7.59 19.91 5.64
N LYS A 135 -7.55 20.12 6.96
CA LYS A 135 -8.60 19.66 7.87
C LYS A 135 -9.91 20.42 7.64
N PRO A 136 -11.08 19.81 7.93
CA PRO A 136 -11.26 18.46 8.45
C PRO A 136 -11.07 17.37 7.37
N TYR A 137 -10.52 16.22 7.76
CA TYR A 137 -10.34 15.07 6.87
C TYR A 137 -11.65 14.30 6.71
N ARG A 138 -11.87 13.69 5.53
CA ARG A 138 -12.96 12.69 5.37
C ARG A 138 -12.78 11.59 6.43
N PRO A 139 -13.86 11.04 7.03
CA PRO A 139 -13.77 10.10 8.15
C PRO A 139 -12.84 8.90 7.87
N ALA A 140 -12.87 8.34 6.66
CA ALA A 140 -12.00 7.24 6.26
C ALA A 140 -10.50 7.61 6.31
N VAL A 141 -10.15 8.82 5.82
CA VAL A 141 -8.77 9.34 5.84
C VAL A 141 -8.34 9.68 7.27
N ALA A 142 -9.23 10.27 8.07
CA ALA A 142 -8.99 10.56 9.48
C ALA A 142 -8.66 9.27 10.26
N ARG A 143 -9.50 8.24 10.12
CA ARG A 143 -9.29 6.92 10.74
C ARG A 143 -7.99 6.27 10.29
N MET A 144 -7.66 6.35 9.00
CA MET A 144 -6.39 5.83 8.47
C MET A 144 -5.18 6.54 9.10
N ILE A 145 -5.25 7.87 9.27
CA ILE A 145 -4.18 8.65 9.92
C ILE A 145 -4.05 8.31 11.41
N GLU A 146 -5.18 8.23 12.11
CA GLU A 146 -5.25 7.89 13.54
C GLU A 146 -4.64 6.52 13.83
N THR A 147 -5.08 5.51 13.07
CA THR A 147 -4.61 4.13 13.21
C THR A 147 -3.26 3.90 12.55
N GLY A 148 -2.78 4.85 11.76
CA GLY A 148 -1.48 4.80 11.10
C GLY A 148 -1.43 3.94 9.85
N GLY A 149 -2.58 3.51 9.32
CA GLY A 149 -2.73 2.66 8.12
C GLY A 149 -4.17 2.14 7.96
N TYR A 150 -4.37 1.02 7.27
CA TYR A 150 -5.70 0.43 7.01
C TYR A 150 -6.17 -0.57 8.09
N HIS A 151 -5.60 -0.48 9.30
CA HIS A 151 -5.84 -1.41 10.39
C HIS A 151 -7.33 -1.67 10.71
N PRO A 152 -8.22 -0.65 10.78
CA PRO A 152 -9.63 -0.85 11.14
C PRO A 152 -10.45 -1.58 10.08
N LEU A 153 -9.96 -1.66 8.84
CA LEU A 153 -10.64 -2.38 7.75
C LEU A 153 -10.33 -3.88 7.79
N ILE A 154 -9.29 -4.26 8.53
CA ILE A 154 -8.68 -5.59 8.49
C ILE A 154 -9.15 -6.43 9.68
N THR A 155 -9.08 -5.87 10.89
CA THR A 155 -9.54 -6.53 12.12
C THR A 155 -9.97 -5.46 13.12
N PRO A 156 -11.25 -5.43 13.54
CA PRO A 156 -11.73 -4.44 14.52
C PRO A 156 -10.98 -4.53 15.87
N GLU A 157 -10.47 -5.71 16.20
CA GLU A 157 -9.80 -5.99 17.47
C GLU A 157 -8.35 -5.54 17.53
N ALA A 158 -7.64 -5.42 16.40
CA ALA A 158 -6.22 -5.13 16.44
C ALA A 158 -5.90 -3.61 16.59
N GLY A 159 -6.83 -2.87 17.21
CA GLY A 159 -6.73 -1.45 17.59
C GLY A 159 -5.54 -1.06 18.50
N LYS A 160 -4.55 -1.93 18.69
CA LYS A 160 -3.27 -1.63 19.35
C LYS A 160 -2.03 -2.20 18.62
N GLN A 161 -2.18 -2.95 17.52
CA GLN A 161 -1.14 -3.91 17.08
C GLN A 161 -0.79 -3.87 15.59
N GLY A 162 -1.16 -2.80 14.90
CA GLY A 162 -1.00 -2.66 13.46
C GLY A 162 0.40 -2.45 12.91
N GLU A 163 1.46 -2.91 13.58
CA GLU A 163 2.86 -2.73 13.12
C GLU A 163 3.51 -4.03 12.60
N ASN A 164 2.85 -5.18 12.75
CA ASN A 164 3.41 -6.50 12.43
C ASN A 164 2.50 -7.36 11.53
N LEU A 165 1.61 -6.71 10.77
CA LEU A 165 0.73 -7.41 9.83
C LEU A 165 1.45 -7.60 8.50
N VAL A 166 1.25 -8.76 7.88
CA VAL A 166 1.76 -9.05 6.54
C VAL A 166 0.59 -9.46 5.65
N LEU A 167 0.45 -8.80 4.51
CA LEU A 167 -0.43 -9.23 3.44
C LEU A 167 0.29 -10.29 2.61
N VAL A 168 -0.28 -11.49 2.55
CA VAL A 168 0.19 -12.59 1.72
C VAL A 168 -0.83 -12.84 0.63
N GLY A 169 -0.46 -12.64 -0.62
CA GLY A 169 -1.29 -12.95 -1.79
C GLY A 169 -0.67 -14.05 -2.62
N LEU A 170 -1.51 -14.83 -3.30
CA LEU A 170 -1.08 -15.71 -4.38
C LEU A 170 -1.40 -15.05 -5.72
N ASP A 171 -0.63 -15.33 -6.77
CA ASP A 171 -0.94 -14.87 -8.14
C ASP A 171 -2.03 -15.73 -8.80
N ARG A 172 -2.11 -17.01 -8.42
CA ARG A 172 -3.08 -18.01 -8.92
C ARG A 172 -3.30 -19.14 -7.91
N GLY A 173 -4.21 -20.04 -8.27
CA GLY A 173 -4.58 -21.19 -7.45
C GLY A 173 -5.68 -20.88 -6.44
N LYS A 174 -6.04 -21.90 -5.66
CA LYS A 174 -6.96 -21.81 -4.53
C LYS A 174 -6.20 -22.27 -3.30
N MET A 175 -6.15 -21.40 -2.30
CA MET A 175 -5.56 -21.72 -1.00
C MET A 175 -6.49 -21.15 0.07
N ASN A 176 -6.69 -21.87 1.16
CA ASN A 176 -7.40 -21.39 2.34
C ASN A 176 -6.40 -21.04 3.47
N ALA A 177 -6.90 -20.45 4.56
CA ALA A 177 -6.05 -19.97 5.65
C ALA A 177 -5.30 -21.11 6.36
N PHE A 178 -5.94 -22.27 6.52
CA PHE A 178 -5.36 -23.45 7.14
C PHE A 178 -4.19 -24.01 6.31
N GLU A 179 -4.37 -24.10 4.99
CA GLU A 179 -3.33 -24.54 4.07
C GLU A 179 -2.12 -23.59 4.10
N LEU A 180 -2.36 -22.27 4.16
CA LEU A 180 -1.28 -21.30 4.32
C LEU A 180 -0.55 -21.47 5.65
N GLY A 181 -1.29 -21.71 6.75
CA GLY A 181 -0.72 -22.00 8.06
C GLY A 181 0.19 -23.23 8.05
N LEU A 182 -0.25 -24.32 7.43
CA LEU A 182 0.56 -25.52 7.26
C LEU A 182 1.84 -25.25 6.45
N ALA A 183 1.74 -24.52 5.34
CA ALA A 183 2.91 -24.18 4.52
C ALA A 183 3.93 -23.32 5.29
N ILE A 184 3.45 -22.35 6.07
CA ILE A 184 4.30 -21.53 6.97
C ILE A 184 4.96 -22.41 8.03
N GLY A 185 4.20 -23.31 8.67
CA GLY A 185 4.73 -24.22 9.69
C GLY A 185 5.76 -25.21 9.14
N LEU A 186 5.56 -25.73 7.93
CA LEU A 186 6.51 -26.61 7.25
C LEU A 186 7.81 -25.87 6.90
N ASP A 187 7.73 -24.67 6.33
CA ASP A 187 8.90 -23.83 6.07
C ASP A 187 9.70 -23.54 7.35
N GLY A 188 9.00 -23.26 8.45
CA GLY A 188 9.61 -23.07 9.76
C GLY A 188 10.36 -24.31 10.26
N LYS A 189 9.84 -25.51 10.00
CA LYS A 189 10.49 -26.79 10.34
C LYS A 189 11.70 -27.06 9.46
N GLU A 190 11.59 -26.91 8.14
CA GLU A 190 12.68 -27.11 7.18
C GLU A 190 13.89 -26.23 7.50
N ARG A 191 13.64 -25.01 7.95
CA ARG A 191 14.67 -24.04 8.33
C ARG A 191 15.20 -24.21 9.76
N ASN A 192 14.65 -25.15 10.54
CA ASN A 192 14.85 -25.25 11.98
C ASN A 192 14.65 -23.92 12.72
N LEU A 193 13.71 -23.09 12.24
CA LEU A 193 13.41 -21.78 12.79
C LEU A 193 11.92 -21.44 12.57
N GLN A 194 11.11 -21.70 13.59
CA GLN A 194 9.67 -21.45 13.54
C GLN A 194 9.34 -19.96 13.39
N TRP A 195 8.33 -19.68 12.58
CA TRP A 195 7.77 -18.33 12.45
C TRP A 195 6.96 -17.96 13.69
N ARG A 196 7.18 -16.77 14.23
CA ARG A 196 6.54 -16.28 15.45
C ARG A 196 5.28 -15.48 15.13
N LEU A 197 4.19 -16.22 14.90
CA LEU A 197 2.84 -15.65 14.86
C LEU A 197 2.40 -15.25 16.27
N GLU A 198 1.51 -14.27 16.40
CA GLU A 198 1.16 -13.71 17.72
C GLU A 198 0.19 -14.62 18.52
N GLY A 199 -0.77 -15.23 17.85
CA GLY A 199 -1.81 -16.12 18.34
C GLY A 199 -1.77 -17.52 17.72
N GLY A 200 -0.75 -17.85 16.92
CA GLY A 200 -0.61 -19.17 16.27
C GLY A 200 -1.30 -19.25 14.91
N GLU A 201 -1.91 -20.39 14.55
CA GLU A 201 -2.57 -20.58 13.24
C GLU A 201 -3.87 -19.75 13.08
N GLU A 202 -4.49 -19.33 14.18
CA GLU A 202 -5.72 -18.49 14.16
C GLU A 202 -5.47 -17.04 13.71
N ASP A 203 -4.21 -16.63 13.61
CA ASP A 203 -3.79 -15.29 13.16
C ASP A 203 -3.75 -15.11 11.64
N ILE A 204 -4.14 -16.14 10.89
CA ILE A 204 -4.19 -16.11 9.42
C ILE A 204 -5.64 -15.88 8.99
N VAL A 205 -5.92 -14.68 8.51
CA VAL A 205 -7.28 -14.28 8.09
C VAL A 205 -7.35 -14.19 6.58
N LEU A 206 -8.25 -14.95 5.95
CA LEU A 206 -8.55 -14.84 4.51
C LEU A 206 -9.44 -13.61 4.27
N LEU A 207 -8.97 -12.68 3.42
CA LEU A 207 -9.71 -11.48 3.03
C LEU A 207 -10.97 -11.83 2.23
N GLY A 208 -12.11 -11.26 2.61
CA GLY A 208 -13.40 -11.48 1.94
C GLY A 208 -14.10 -12.79 2.35
N SER A 209 -13.57 -13.50 3.34
CA SER A 209 -14.29 -14.59 4.00
C SER A 209 -15.38 -14.00 4.90
N LYS A 210 -16.50 -14.72 5.06
CA LYS A 210 -17.66 -14.29 5.87
C LYS A 210 -17.35 -14.02 7.36
N SER A 211 -16.13 -14.33 7.80
CA SER A 211 -15.59 -13.96 9.10
C SER A 211 -15.21 -12.48 9.21
N ASP A 212 -15.28 -11.70 8.12
CA ASP A 212 -15.21 -10.24 8.17
C ASP A 212 -16.45 -9.68 8.88
N PRO A 213 -16.32 -9.07 10.08
CA PRO A 213 -17.46 -8.43 10.74
C PRO A 213 -18.03 -7.26 9.93
N LYS A 214 -17.30 -6.78 8.90
CA LYS A 214 -17.78 -5.77 7.94
C LYS A 214 -18.69 -6.30 6.84
N VAL A 215 -18.69 -7.60 6.56
CA VAL A 215 -19.69 -8.20 5.64
C VAL A 215 -20.99 -8.52 6.38
N ALA A 216 -20.92 -8.62 7.72
CA ALA A 216 -22.08 -8.84 8.59
C ALA A 216 -22.85 -7.56 8.93
N GLN A 217 -22.23 -6.38 8.87
CA GLN A 217 -22.90 -5.09 9.00
C GLN A 217 -22.87 -4.36 7.67
N GLY A 218 -24.03 -4.35 6.99
CA GLY A 218 -24.24 -3.58 5.77
C GLY A 218 -24.04 -2.09 6.03
N GLU A 219 -22.86 -1.58 5.70
CA GLU A 219 -22.66 -0.15 5.45
C GLU A 219 -23.11 0.12 4.01
N GLN A 220 -24.34 0.58 3.88
CA GLN A 220 -24.82 1.33 2.71
C GLN A 220 -23.97 2.60 2.62
N GLU A 221 -22.95 2.63 1.77
CA GLU A 221 -22.55 3.89 1.12
C GLU A 221 -23.47 4.01 -0.10
N GLU A 222 -24.56 4.76 0.08
CA GLU A 222 -25.41 5.21 -1.01
C GLU A 222 -24.58 6.15 -1.90
N ASP A 223 -24.26 5.69 -3.10
CA ASP A 223 -23.92 6.58 -4.20
C ASP A 223 -25.23 7.33 -4.55
N GLU A 224 -25.42 8.53 -3.98
CA GLU A 224 -26.44 9.48 -4.39
C GLU A 224 -26.10 10.00 -5.81
N GLU A 225 -26.45 9.22 -6.82
CA GLU A 225 -26.60 9.70 -8.19
C GLU A 225 -28.05 10.21 -8.33
N GLU A 226 -28.24 11.53 -8.17
CA GLU A 226 -29.51 12.20 -8.45
C GLU A 226 -29.90 11.98 -9.93
N GLY A 227 -30.92 11.14 -10.15
CA GLY A 227 -31.54 10.90 -11.44
C GLY A 227 -33.05 10.82 -11.30
N TRP A 228 -33.74 11.72 -12.00
CA TRP A 228 -35.18 11.97 -11.97
C TRP A 228 -36.11 10.75 -12.09
N ASP A 229 -37.27 10.92 -11.45
CA ASP A 229 -38.43 10.04 -11.28
C ASP A 229 -38.92 9.30 -12.53
N THR A 230 -39.40 8.07 -12.35
CA THR A 230 -40.67 7.61 -12.94
C THR A 230 -41.29 6.52 -12.05
N GLU A 231 -42.56 6.73 -11.70
CA GLU A 231 -43.42 5.95 -10.82
C GLU A 231 -43.60 4.47 -11.22
N GLY A 232 -43.86 3.63 -10.20
CA GLY A 232 -44.70 2.45 -10.34
C GLY A 232 -43.97 1.13 -10.60
N GLY A 233 -43.55 0.45 -9.53
CA GLY A 233 -43.18 -0.96 -9.62
C GLY A 233 -42.60 -1.49 -8.31
N GLU A 234 -43.38 -2.28 -7.58
CA GLU A 234 -42.96 -3.05 -6.40
C GLU A 234 -41.73 -3.90 -6.76
N ARG A 235 -40.54 -3.49 -6.33
CA ARG A 235 -39.31 -4.28 -6.51
C ARG A 235 -39.05 -5.10 -5.27
N GLN A 236 -39.42 -6.38 -5.38
CA GLN A 236 -38.98 -7.47 -4.52
C GLN A 236 -37.48 -7.37 -4.23
N TRP A 237 -37.14 -7.19 -2.95
CA TRP A 237 -35.77 -7.09 -2.46
C TRP A 237 -35.07 -8.46 -2.54
N GLU A 238 -34.60 -8.84 -3.72
CA GLU A 238 -33.61 -9.92 -3.81
C GLU A 238 -32.31 -9.43 -3.15
N LYS A 239 -32.04 -9.95 -1.95
CA LYS A 239 -30.74 -9.82 -1.28
C LYS A 239 -29.66 -10.34 -2.23
N LYS A 240 -29.02 -9.45 -3.00
CA LYS A 240 -27.83 -9.77 -3.79
C LYS A 240 -26.78 -10.31 -2.84
N LYS A 241 -26.61 -11.63 -2.82
CA LYS A 241 -25.52 -12.30 -2.09
C LYS A 241 -24.22 -11.62 -2.49
N GLY A 242 -23.52 -11.04 -1.52
CA GLY A 242 -22.20 -10.43 -1.73
C GLY A 242 -21.33 -11.43 -2.50
N LYS A 243 -20.97 -11.08 -3.73
CA LYS A 243 -20.03 -11.88 -4.51
C LYS A 243 -18.73 -11.84 -3.72
N GLY A 244 -18.30 -12.98 -3.17
CA GLY A 244 -16.96 -13.11 -2.59
C GLY A 244 -15.92 -12.56 -3.57
N LEU A 245 -14.82 -12.01 -3.04
CA LEU A 245 -13.77 -11.41 -3.86
C LEU A 245 -13.41 -12.35 -5.02
N ARG A 246 -13.70 -11.90 -6.25
CA ARG A 246 -13.32 -12.63 -7.47
C ARG A 246 -11.85 -12.33 -7.73
N GLY A 247 -10.97 -13.20 -7.28
CA GLY A 247 -9.55 -13.08 -7.53
C GLY A 247 -8.72 -14.11 -6.76
N PRO A 248 -7.39 -14.13 -6.98
CA PRO A 248 -6.48 -14.95 -6.21
C PRO A 248 -6.59 -14.67 -4.70
N PRO A 249 -6.40 -15.69 -3.84
CA PRO A 249 -6.59 -15.54 -2.41
C PRO A 249 -5.56 -14.59 -1.80
N ARG A 250 -6.00 -13.84 -0.79
CA ARG A 250 -5.15 -12.93 -0.02
C ARG A 250 -5.43 -13.09 1.47
N PHE A 251 -4.37 -13.08 2.25
CA PHE A 251 -4.39 -13.37 3.67
C PHE A 251 -3.69 -12.25 4.43
N ILE A 252 -4.20 -11.95 5.62
CA ILE A 252 -3.48 -11.18 6.61
C ILE A 252 -2.88 -12.17 7.60
N VAL A 253 -1.57 -12.05 7.81
CA VAL A 253 -0.82 -12.85 8.78
C VAL A 253 -0.25 -11.90 9.83
N LYS A 254 -0.51 -12.20 11.10
CA LYS A 254 -0.07 -11.38 12.23
C LYS A 254 1.17 -11.96 12.89
N PHE A 255 2.21 -11.15 13.01
CA PHE A 255 3.48 -11.55 13.62
C PHE A 255 3.68 -10.90 14.99
N LYS A 256 4.47 -11.57 15.83
CA LYS A 256 4.79 -11.09 17.18
C LYS A 256 5.55 -9.77 17.21
N ASP A 257 6.44 -9.54 16.23
CA ASP A 257 7.26 -8.34 16.17
C ASP A 257 7.60 -7.92 14.72
N SER A 258 8.08 -6.68 14.57
CA SER A 258 8.33 -6.11 13.24
C SER A 258 9.56 -6.71 12.55
N ALA A 259 10.51 -7.25 13.32
CA ALA A 259 11.68 -7.91 12.76
C ALA A 259 11.29 -9.26 12.14
N GLU A 260 10.39 -9.97 12.80
CA GLU A 260 9.75 -11.21 12.36
C GLU A 260 8.98 -11.00 11.06
N ALA A 261 8.07 -10.02 11.02
CA ALA A 261 7.28 -9.69 9.84
C ALA A 261 8.17 -9.36 8.62
N ARG A 262 9.22 -8.56 8.82
CA ARG A 262 10.19 -8.24 7.76
C ARG A 262 11.00 -9.44 7.32
N ARG A 263 11.41 -10.31 8.25
CA ARG A 263 12.12 -11.55 7.93
C ARG A 263 11.24 -12.49 7.11
N PHE A 264 9.96 -12.59 7.48
CA PHE A 264 8.97 -13.36 6.73
C PHE A 264 8.83 -12.84 5.30
N VAL A 265 8.59 -11.55 5.13
CA VAL A 265 8.49 -10.95 3.78
C VAL A 265 9.73 -11.22 2.94
N ARG A 266 10.94 -11.12 3.50
CA ARG A 266 12.18 -11.42 2.75
C ARG A 266 12.28 -12.88 2.30
N ALA A 267 11.75 -13.82 3.08
CA ALA A 267 11.83 -15.25 2.77
C ALA A 267 10.68 -15.74 1.89
N TRP A 268 9.50 -15.15 2.03
CA TRP A 268 8.27 -15.60 1.38
C TRP A 268 7.87 -14.77 0.16
N HIS A 269 8.31 -13.50 0.05
CA HIS A 269 8.01 -12.71 -1.14
C HIS A 269 8.70 -13.29 -2.36
N SER A 270 7.96 -13.38 -3.47
CA SER A 270 8.38 -13.98 -4.74
C SER A 270 8.70 -15.48 -4.69
N ARG A 271 8.46 -16.17 -3.57
CA ARG A 271 8.63 -17.62 -3.49
C ARG A 271 7.63 -18.31 -4.41
N ILE A 272 8.08 -19.36 -5.08
CA ILE A 272 7.21 -20.26 -5.83
C ILE A 272 6.81 -21.39 -4.88
N LEU A 273 5.50 -21.56 -4.68
CA LEU A 273 4.96 -22.75 -4.06
C LEU A 273 4.78 -23.80 -5.15
N GLU A 274 5.40 -24.95 -4.96
CA GLU A 274 5.39 -26.07 -5.91
C GLU A 274 4.77 -27.31 -5.30
N GLY A 275 4.27 -28.19 -6.19
CA GLY A 275 4.26 -29.64 -6.02
C GLY A 275 3.87 -30.08 -4.63
N GLU A 276 4.78 -30.70 -3.86
CA GLU A 276 4.50 -31.33 -2.56
C GLU A 276 3.75 -30.47 -1.52
N SER A 277 3.93 -29.15 -1.51
CA SER A 277 3.22 -28.23 -0.59
C SER A 277 1.75 -28.01 -0.98
N LEU A 278 1.44 -28.17 -2.27
CA LEU A 278 0.11 -28.08 -2.88
C LEU A 278 -0.45 -29.46 -3.30
N GLU A 279 0.38 -30.50 -3.42
CA GLU A 279 0.03 -31.83 -3.93
C GLU A 279 -0.73 -32.66 -2.91
N ARG A 280 -0.49 -32.44 -1.61
CA ARG A 280 -1.39 -32.95 -0.56
C ARG A 280 -2.78 -32.29 -0.63
N LEU A 281 -2.94 -31.21 -1.40
CA LEU A 281 -4.19 -30.49 -1.68
C LEU A 281 -4.69 -30.71 -3.13
N ALA A 282 -3.85 -31.26 -4.03
CA ALA A 282 -4.09 -31.38 -5.48
C ALA A 282 -4.97 -32.58 -5.86
N LYS A 283 -6.19 -32.67 -5.30
CA LYS A 283 -7.29 -33.44 -5.88
C LYS A 283 -8.07 -32.66 -6.96
N ALA A 284 -7.52 -31.55 -7.48
CA ALA A 284 -8.21 -30.64 -8.39
C ALA A 284 -7.59 -30.48 -9.79
N GLY A 285 -6.48 -31.14 -10.11
CA GLY A 285 -6.04 -31.35 -11.50
C GLY A 285 -5.57 -30.11 -12.27
N VAL A 286 -4.71 -29.28 -11.69
CA VAL A 286 -3.95 -28.26 -12.44
C VAL A 286 -2.50 -28.27 -11.95
N GLY A 287 -1.54 -28.20 -12.87
CA GLY A 287 -0.13 -27.96 -12.53
C GLY A 287 -0.01 -26.59 -11.87
N GLU A 288 0.14 -26.59 -10.54
CA GLU A 288 -0.17 -25.46 -9.66
C GLU A 288 1.11 -24.86 -9.05
N GLN A 289 1.99 -24.29 -9.87
CA GLN A 289 2.99 -23.36 -9.31
C GLN A 289 2.29 -22.05 -8.99
N ALA A 290 2.35 -21.55 -7.75
CA ALA A 290 1.82 -20.23 -7.39
C ALA A 290 2.96 -19.35 -6.85
N GLN A 291 3.08 -18.13 -7.36
CA GLN A 291 4.01 -17.15 -6.83
C GLN A 291 3.38 -16.38 -5.68
N VAL A 292 4.08 -16.35 -4.55
CA VAL A 292 3.68 -15.63 -3.35
C VAL A 292 4.09 -14.17 -3.46
N SER A 293 3.17 -13.27 -3.14
CA SER A 293 3.44 -11.87 -2.86
C SER A 293 3.24 -11.61 -1.37
N ALA A 294 4.33 -11.43 -0.62
CA ALA A 294 4.28 -11.04 0.78
C ALA A 294 4.66 -9.56 0.94
N GLU A 295 3.94 -8.80 1.75
CA GLU A 295 4.22 -7.38 2.01
C GLU A 295 3.85 -7.00 3.45
N VAL A 296 4.72 -6.29 4.16
CA VAL A 296 4.38 -5.73 5.47
C VAL A 296 3.32 -4.64 5.31
N LEU A 297 2.20 -4.80 6.02
CA LEU A 297 1.17 -3.79 6.17
C LEU A 297 1.61 -2.84 7.30
N TRP A 298 2.43 -1.86 6.89
CA TRP A 298 2.94 -0.67 7.60
C TRP A 298 3.55 -0.87 9.00
#